data_AF-A0A7J8D8E9-F1
#
_entry.id   AF-A0A7J8D8E9-F1
#
_cell.length_a   1.000
_cell.length_b   1.000
_cell.length_c   1.000
_cell.angle_alpha   90.00
_cell.angle_beta   90.00
_cell.angle_gamma   90.00
#
_symmetry.space_group_name_H-M   'P 1'
#
loop_
_entity.id
_entity.type
_entity.pdbx_description
1 polymer ?
#
loop_
_entity_poly.entity_id
_entity_poly.type
_entity_poly.pdbx_seq_one_letter_code
_entity_poly.pdbx_strand_id
1 'polypeptide(L)'
;MLKNKGHSSKQGKIDKLAITAVALQDHILHDLQLRNLSVADLSKTNVPKREDTSKSLNRNPKAVIDTGLRKKTPGPKVEDPEKEYVLDPKPPPLTLAQKLGLFEPPPLPLSSDEWGKVKQRSVSQGDSTQPCPICKEEFELRPQVLLSCSHVFHRACLQAFEKFTNKKTCPLCRRNQYQTRVIHDGARLFKAKCATRIQACWRGHVVRKWYRDLRRTLPPTDAKLRRKFFEEKFTEISHRLLCSYHTDIDELFAEIDHCLAVNRSVLQQLGDRCSHTLTDDDWRRIQAQAQHREARECPICLTPLSLGGGAAE
;
A
#
# COMPACT_ATOMS: atom_id res chain seq x y z
N MET A 1 -94.18 28.92 6.62
CA MET A 1 -92.97 28.08 6.79
C MET A 1 -91.73 28.97 6.69
N LEU A 2 -91.18 29.40 7.82
CA LEU A 2 -89.94 30.16 7.92
C LEU A 2 -88.88 29.22 8.50
N LYS A 3 -87.77 28.99 7.78
CA LYS A 3 -86.39 29.07 8.28
C LYS A 3 -85.37 28.39 7.36
N ASN A 4 -84.20 29.04 7.30
CA ASN A 4 -82.85 28.48 7.09
C ASN A 4 -82.38 28.20 5.64
N LYS A 5 -82.09 29.27 4.89
CA LYS A 5 -81.05 29.26 3.84
C LYS A 5 -80.11 30.45 4.06
N GLY A 6 -79.06 30.25 4.86
CA GLY A 6 -78.09 31.33 5.13
C GLY A 6 -76.81 30.94 5.88
N HIS A 7 -76.73 29.75 6.48
CA HIS A 7 -75.60 29.40 7.37
C HIS A 7 -74.39 28.71 6.69
N SER A 8 -74.54 28.16 5.49
CA SER A 8 -73.49 27.32 4.87
C SER A 8 -72.21 28.10 4.47
N SER A 9 -72.34 29.31 3.94
CA SER A 9 -71.19 30.14 3.52
C SER A 9 -70.39 30.71 4.70
N LYS A 10 -71.05 30.99 5.83
CA LYS A 10 -70.38 31.48 7.05
C LYS A 10 -69.60 30.35 7.75
N GLN A 11 -70.16 29.14 7.80
CA GLN A 11 -69.51 28.00 8.42
C GLN A 11 -68.18 27.65 7.73
N GLY A 12 -68.16 27.57 6.40
CA GLY A 12 -66.92 27.28 5.65
C GLY A 12 -65.82 28.36 5.77
N LYS A 13 -66.17 29.61 6.12
CA LYS A 13 -65.18 30.66 6.43
C LYS A 13 -64.60 30.50 7.83
N ILE A 14 -65.43 30.13 8.82
CA ILE A 14 -65.00 29.85 10.19
C ILE A 14 -64.07 28.64 10.21
N ASP A 15 -64.38 27.59 9.45
CA ASP A 15 -63.57 26.38 9.39
C ASP A 15 -62.19 26.66 8.75
N LYS A 16 -62.13 27.50 7.70
CA LYS A 16 -60.85 27.96 7.13
C LYS A 16 -60.02 28.82 8.10
N LEU A 17 -60.68 29.68 8.88
CA LEU A 17 -60.03 30.46 9.93
C LEU A 17 -59.50 29.58 11.07
N ALA A 18 -60.25 28.54 11.45
CA ALA A 18 -59.79 27.57 12.44
C ALA A 18 -58.59 26.77 11.93
N ILE A 19 -58.61 26.29 10.68
CA ILE A 19 -57.49 25.55 10.07
C ILE A 19 -56.24 26.43 9.99
N THR A 20 -56.38 27.71 9.63
CA THR A 20 -55.24 28.65 9.58
C THR A 20 -54.69 28.99 10.97
N ALA A 21 -55.55 29.17 11.97
CA ALA A 21 -55.13 29.40 13.35
C ALA A 21 -54.41 28.17 13.95
N VAL A 22 -54.92 26.97 13.72
CA VAL A 22 -54.27 25.71 14.15
C VAL A 22 -52.94 25.52 13.42
N ALA A 23 -52.89 25.79 12.11
CA ALA A 23 -51.64 25.73 11.35
C ALA A 23 -50.59 26.72 11.88
N LEU A 24 -51.00 27.94 12.24
CA LEU A 24 -50.14 28.97 12.82
C LEU A 24 -49.59 28.56 14.19
N GLN A 25 -50.45 28.04 15.07
CA GLN A 25 -50.04 27.56 16.39
C GLN A 25 -49.07 26.38 16.30
N ASP A 26 -49.35 25.41 15.43
CA ASP A 26 -48.48 24.27 15.15
C ASP A 26 -47.11 24.71 14.63
N HIS A 27 -47.07 25.70 13.71
CA HIS A 27 -45.83 26.25 13.19
C HIS A 27 -44.98 26.93 14.26
N ILE A 28 -45.59 27.76 15.13
CA ILE A 28 -44.89 28.44 16.22
C ILE A 28 -44.32 27.42 17.22
N LEU A 29 -45.06 26.36 17.55
CA LEU A 29 -44.58 25.29 18.42
C LEU A 29 -43.41 24.51 17.79
N HIS A 30 -43.45 24.29 16.48
CA HIS A 30 -42.39 23.64 15.73
C HIS A 30 -41.12 24.51 15.61
N ASP A 31 -41.27 25.82 15.40
CA ASP A 31 -40.15 26.77 15.28
C ASP A 31 -39.44 26.99 16.63
N LEU A 32 -40.20 27.04 17.73
CA LEU A 32 -39.67 27.15 19.09
C LEU A 32 -39.17 25.81 19.69
N GLN A 33 -39.23 24.70 18.94
CA GLN A 33 -38.86 23.35 19.38
C GLN A 33 -39.61 22.85 20.64
N LEU A 34 -40.80 23.38 20.95
CA LEU A 34 -41.58 23.07 22.17
C LEU A 34 -42.39 21.76 22.07
N ARG A 35 -41.97 20.82 21.22
CA ARG A 35 -42.74 19.63 20.80
C ARG A 35 -43.11 18.65 21.93
N ASN A 36 -42.53 18.82 23.12
CA ASN A 36 -42.74 17.93 24.27
C ASN A 36 -43.94 18.32 25.15
N LEU A 37 -44.81 19.24 24.71
CA LEU A 37 -45.99 19.68 25.49
C LEU A 37 -47.35 19.30 24.83
N SER A 38 -47.34 18.58 23.70
CA SER A 38 -48.58 18.14 23.04
C SER A 38 -49.20 16.94 23.78
N VAL A 39 -50.37 17.15 24.39
CA VAL A 39 -51.14 16.17 25.20
C VAL A 39 -51.80 15.05 24.34
N ALA A 40 -51.60 15.02 23.02
CA ALA A 40 -52.37 14.17 22.12
C ALA A 40 -51.68 12.86 21.65
N ASP A 41 -50.41 12.61 21.97
CA ASP A 41 -49.65 11.47 21.41
C ASP A 41 -49.70 10.20 22.31
N LEU A 42 -50.89 9.63 22.52
CA LEU A 42 -51.03 8.31 23.18
C LEU A 42 -51.76 7.23 22.35
N SER A 43 -52.02 7.44 21.05
CA SER A 43 -52.75 6.42 20.28
C SER A 43 -52.40 6.36 18.81
N LYS A 44 -51.21 5.83 18.50
CA LYS A 44 -50.97 5.17 17.20
C LYS A 44 -50.23 3.84 17.40
N THR A 45 -51.01 2.78 17.31
CA THR A 45 -50.60 1.38 17.18
C THR A 45 -49.84 1.15 15.88
N ASN A 46 -48.63 0.59 15.97
CA ASN A 46 -47.81 0.20 14.83
C ASN A 46 -48.28 -1.17 14.28
N VAL A 47 -48.68 -1.21 13.00
CA VAL A 47 -48.86 -2.46 12.24
C VAL A 47 -47.82 -2.47 11.11
N PRO A 48 -46.94 -3.48 11.02
CA PRO A 48 -45.97 -3.59 9.94
C PRO A 48 -46.58 -4.28 8.70
N LYS A 49 -46.52 -3.63 7.54
CA LYS A 49 -46.83 -4.24 6.23
C LYS A 49 -45.60 -4.96 5.67
N ARG A 50 -45.73 -6.26 5.41
CA ARG A 50 -44.86 -7.03 4.51
C ARG A 50 -45.49 -7.03 3.11
N GLU A 51 -44.71 -6.74 2.09
CA GLU A 51 -45.10 -6.92 0.69
C GLU A 51 -44.24 -8.04 0.08
N ASP A 52 -44.89 -9.16 -0.21
CA ASP A 52 -44.34 -10.25 -1.02
C ASP A 52 -44.47 -9.90 -2.51
N THR A 53 -43.44 -10.14 -3.31
CA THR A 53 -43.57 -10.14 -4.77
C THR A 53 -42.78 -11.29 -5.37
N SER A 54 -43.51 -12.35 -5.72
CA SER A 54 -43.02 -13.53 -6.45
C SER A 54 -42.72 -13.19 -7.91
N LYS A 55 -41.54 -13.59 -8.43
CA LYS A 55 -41.24 -13.59 -9.87
C LYS A 55 -41.04 -15.03 -10.35
N SER A 56 -41.82 -15.41 -11.36
CA SER A 56 -41.76 -16.70 -12.05
C SER A 56 -40.51 -16.80 -12.94
N LEU A 57 -39.92 -18.00 -12.99
CA LEU A 57 -38.77 -18.33 -13.84
C LEU A 57 -39.26 -19.16 -15.03
N ASN A 58 -39.19 -18.60 -16.24
CA ASN A 58 -39.30 -19.39 -17.47
C ASN A 58 -37.90 -19.90 -17.87
N ARG A 59 -37.76 -21.22 -17.95
CA ARG A 59 -36.56 -21.93 -18.42
C ARG A 59 -36.74 -22.32 -19.89
N ASN A 60 -35.72 -22.04 -20.72
CA ASN A 60 -35.44 -22.79 -21.95
C ASN A 60 -33.93 -22.67 -22.24
N PRO A 61 -33.13 -23.75 -22.13
CA PRO A 61 -31.71 -23.72 -22.47
C PRO A 61 -31.48 -24.08 -23.95
N LYS A 62 -30.67 -23.28 -24.66
CA LYS A 62 -30.00 -23.71 -25.89
C LYS A 62 -28.50 -23.85 -25.61
N ALA A 63 -27.92 -24.96 -26.07
CA ALA A 63 -26.51 -25.28 -25.93
C ALA A 63 -25.63 -24.33 -26.76
N VAL A 64 -24.54 -23.84 -26.15
CA VAL A 64 -23.51 -23.02 -26.81
C VAL A 64 -22.15 -23.59 -26.43
N ILE A 65 -21.29 -23.70 -27.45
CA ILE A 65 -20.02 -24.42 -27.47
C ILE A 65 -18.91 -23.56 -26.82
N ASP A 66 -18.07 -24.20 -26.03
CA ASP A 66 -17.02 -23.60 -25.19
C ASP A 66 -15.90 -22.97 -26.04
N THR A 67 -15.72 -21.66 -25.90
CA THR A 67 -14.63 -20.88 -26.53
C THR A 67 -13.85 -20.12 -25.47
N GLY A 68 -13.42 -20.77 -24.37
CA GLY A 68 -12.20 -20.46 -23.60
C GLY A 68 -12.00 -19.04 -23.00
N LEU A 69 -12.91 -18.09 -23.22
CA LEU A 69 -12.80 -16.70 -22.79
C LEU A 69 -13.83 -16.47 -21.69
N ARG A 70 -13.35 -16.48 -20.43
CA ARG A 70 -14.20 -16.32 -19.26
C ARG A 70 -14.90 -14.96 -19.26
N LYS A 71 -16.19 -14.93 -19.63
CA LYS A 71 -17.10 -13.83 -19.28
C LYS A 71 -17.32 -13.84 -17.77
N LYS A 72 -17.02 -12.72 -17.11
CA LYS A 72 -17.32 -12.50 -15.69
C LYS A 72 -18.84 -12.56 -15.49
N THR A 73 -19.28 -13.42 -14.58
CA THR A 73 -20.64 -13.43 -14.02
C THR A 73 -20.93 -12.06 -13.38
N PRO A 74 -22.15 -11.50 -13.52
CA PRO A 74 -22.55 -10.35 -12.73
C PRO A 74 -22.67 -10.80 -11.27
N GLY A 75 -21.69 -10.43 -10.45
CA GLY A 75 -21.81 -10.58 -9.00
C GLY A 75 -22.98 -9.74 -8.46
N PRO A 76 -23.32 -9.89 -7.17
CA PRO A 76 -24.28 -9.03 -6.49
C PRO A 76 -23.93 -7.57 -6.77
N LYS A 77 -24.93 -6.69 -6.99
CA LYS A 77 -24.70 -5.25 -7.13
C LYS A 77 -24.00 -4.73 -5.87
N VAL A 78 -22.67 -4.76 -5.88
CA VAL A 78 -21.83 -4.02 -4.95
C VAL A 78 -22.18 -2.57 -5.22
N GLU A 79 -22.75 -1.88 -4.22
CA GLU A 79 -22.95 -0.44 -4.33
C GLU A 79 -21.63 0.20 -4.73
N ASP A 80 -21.67 1.02 -5.78
CA ASP A 80 -20.48 1.66 -6.34
C ASP A 80 -19.74 2.43 -5.22
N PRO A 81 -18.50 2.05 -4.86
CA PRO A 81 -17.76 2.72 -3.79
C PRO A 81 -17.47 4.20 -4.10
N GLU A 82 -17.74 4.66 -5.32
CA GLU A 82 -17.59 6.05 -5.76
C GLU A 82 -18.93 6.83 -5.79
N LYS A 83 -20.00 6.31 -5.16
CA LYS A 83 -21.32 6.98 -5.15
C LYS A 83 -21.28 8.29 -4.38
N GLU A 84 -21.47 9.39 -5.11
CA GLU A 84 -21.52 10.74 -4.57
C GLU A 84 -22.82 10.98 -3.77
N TYR A 85 -22.72 11.63 -2.61
CA TYR A 85 -23.85 11.92 -1.74
C TYR A 85 -23.77 13.33 -1.14
N VAL A 86 -24.94 13.89 -0.82
CA VAL A 86 -25.08 15.20 -0.16
C VAL A 86 -24.88 15.02 1.34
N LEU A 87 -24.06 15.87 1.96
CA LEU A 87 -23.76 15.78 3.40
C LEU A 87 -24.78 16.53 4.27
N ASP A 88 -25.45 17.54 3.73
CA ASP A 88 -26.40 18.33 4.51
C ASP A 88 -27.68 17.52 4.82
N PRO A 89 -28.21 17.63 6.06
CA PRO A 89 -29.42 16.93 6.46
C PRO A 89 -30.61 17.37 5.61
N LYS A 90 -31.50 16.43 5.29
CA LYS A 90 -32.76 16.76 4.62
C LYS A 90 -33.56 17.72 5.52
N PRO A 91 -34.12 18.81 4.97
CA PRO A 91 -34.93 19.73 5.75
C PRO A 91 -36.15 19.01 6.33
N PRO A 92 -36.64 19.43 7.51
CA PRO A 92 -37.86 18.89 8.07
C PRO A 92 -39.04 19.07 7.11
N PRO A 93 -40.05 18.18 7.13
CA PRO A 93 -41.22 18.31 6.29
C PRO A 93 -41.92 19.64 6.56
N LEU A 94 -42.43 20.28 5.49
CA LEU A 94 -43.12 21.55 5.58
C LEU A 94 -44.34 21.47 6.50
N THR A 95 -44.42 22.42 7.43
CA THR A 95 -45.58 22.60 8.30
C THR A 95 -46.82 23.00 7.49
N LEU A 96 -48.02 22.76 8.06
CA LEU A 96 -49.27 23.13 7.39
C LEU A 96 -49.33 24.65 7.10
N ALA A 97 -48.79 25.49 7.99
CA ALA A 97 -48.73 26.94 7.78
C ALA A 97 -47.86 27.33 6.58
N GLN A 98 -46.71 26.67 6.38
CA GLN A 98 -45.85 26.88 5.20
C GLN A 98 -46.54 26.41 3.91
N LYS A 99 -47.30 25.30 3.96
CA LYS A 99 -48.09 24.83 2.81
C LYS A 99 -49.24 25.77 2.46
N LEU A 100 -49.81 26.45 3.45
CA LEU A 100 -50.86 27.45 3.29
C LEU A 100 -50.31 28.84 2.92
N GLY A 101 -48.98 29.01 2.80
CA GLY A 101 -48.33 30.27 2.44
C GLY A 101 -48.35 31.34 3.54
N LEU A 102 -48.60 30.96 4.80
CA LEU A 102 -48.55 31.88 5.94
C LEU A 102 -47.10 32.21 6.36
N PHE A 103 -46.16 31.31 6.06
CA PHE A 103 -44.72 31.49 6.25
C PHE A 103 -43.97 31.07 5.00
N GLU A 104 -42.83 31.70 4.74
CA GLU A 104 -41.95 31.32 3.64
C GLU A 104 -41.38 29.90 3.89
N PRO A 105 -41.48 28.99 2.90
CA PRO A 105 -40.84 27.68 2.98
C PRO A 105 -39.31 27.82 3.11
N PRO A 106 -38.62 26.93 3.85
CA PRO A 106 -37.17 26.90 3.87
C PRO A 106 -36.61 26.72 2.46
N PRO A 107 -35.45 27.30 2.14
CA PRO A 107 -34.83 27.15 0.83
C PRO A 107 -34.64 25.67 0.51
N LEU A 108 -35.18 25.27 -0.65
CA LEU A 108 -35.16 23.88 -1.07
C LEU A 108 -33.73 23.39 -1.30
N PRO A 109 -33.42 22.12 -0.92
CA PRO A 109 -32.19 21.47 -1.33
C PRO A 109 -32.05 21.50 -2.86
N LEU A 110 -30.82 21.64 -3.34
CA LEU A 110 -30.55 21.58 -4.77
C LEU A 110 -30.96 20.20 -5.30
N SER A 111 -31.66 20.20 -6.43
CA SER A 111 -32.02 19.01 -7.18
C SER A 111 -30.78 18.28 -7.71
N SER A 112 -30.94 17.01 -8.07
CA SER A 112 -29.85 16.21 -8.67
C SER A 112 -29.33 16.86 -9.97
N ASP A 113 -30.23 17.46 -10.77
CA ASP A 113 -29.89 18.10 -12.04
C ASP A 113 -29.12 19.41 -11.84
N GLU A 114 -29.49 20.21 -10.83
CA GLU A 114 -28.73 21.40 -10.45
C GLU A 114 -27.34 21.04 -9.97
N TRP A 115 -27.20 19.97 -9.17
CA TRP A 115 -25.88 19.47 -8.80
C TRP A 115 -25.08 18.99 -10.01
N GLY A 116 -25.74 18.41 -11.02
CA GLY A 116 -25.10 18.07 -12.30
C GLY A 116 -24.48 19.31 -12.97
N LYS A 117 -25.22 20.43 -13.00
CA LYS A 117 -24.74 21.72 -13.53
C LYS A 117 -23.57 22.29 -12.70
N VAL A 118 -23.66 22.22 -11.37
CA VAL A 118 -22.59 22.67 -10.46
C VAL A 118 -21.33 21.84 -10.67
N LYS A 119 -21.47 20.51 -10.80
CA LYS A 119 -20.35 19.60 -11.08
C LYS A 119 -19.74 19.88 -12.44
N GLN A 120 -20.55 20.07 -13.48
CA GLN A 120 -20.07 20.42 -14.82
C GLN A 120 -19.25 21.71 -14.81
N ARG A 121 -19.70 22.73 -14.07
CA ARG A 121 -18.95 23.98 -13.90
C ARG A 121 -17.60 23.74 -13.23
N SER A 122 -17.57 23.00 -12.13
CA SER A 122 -16.32 22.69 -11.42
C SER A 122 -15.34 21.88 -12.28
N VAL A 123 -15.84 20.93 -13.06
CA VAL A 123 -15.05 20.17 -14.04
C VAL A 123 -14.48 21.09 -15.13
N SER A 124 -15.28 22.02 -15.66
CA SER A 124 -14.83 22.97 -16.69
C SER A 124 -13.75 23.93 -16.17
N GLN A 125 -13.81 24.29 -14.89
CA GLN A 125 -12.81 25.12 -14.21
C GLN A 125 -11.56 24.32 -13.81
N GLY A 126 -11.66 22.99 -13.80
CA GLY A 126 -10.56 22.10 -13.43
C GLY A 126 -10.26 22.13 -11.93
N ASP A 127 -11.22 22.46 -11.07
CA ASP A 127 -10.98 22.66 -9.63
C ASP A 127 -10.40 21.40 -8.96
N SER A 128 -10.78 20.21 -9.41
CA SER A 128 -10.25 18.94 -8.90
C SER A 128 -8.82 18.62 -9.36
N THR A 129 -8.30 19.36 -10.34
CA THR A 129 -6.92 19.24 -10.82
C THR A 129 -5.98 20.18 -10.05
N GLN A 130 -6.51 21.33 -9.62
CA GLN A 130 -5.78 22.29 -8.81
C GLN A 130 -5.64 21.80 -7.35
N PRO A 131 -4.60 22.22 -6.62
CA PRO A 131 -4.49 21.87 -5.20
C PRO A 131 -5.60 22.52 -4.38
N CYS A 132 -5.90 21.95 -3.21
CA CYS A 132 -6.91 22.49 -2.32
C CYS A 132 -6.54 23.93 -1.89
N PRO A 133 -7.43 24.93 -2.03
CA PRO A 133 -7.11 26.31 -1.69
C PRO A 133 -6.78 26.57 -0.21
N ILE A 134 -7.18 25.66 0.70
CA ILE A 134 -6.97 25.81 2.15
C ILE A 134 -5.58 25.29 2.56
N CYS A 135 -5.24 24.04 2.22
CA CYS A 135 -3.96 23.42 2.61
C CYS A 135 -2.88 23.48 1.53
N LYS A 136 -3.22 23.87 0.29
CA LYS A 136 -2.33 23.92 -0.88
C LYS A 136 -1.75 22.57 -1.32
N GLU A 137 -2.37 21.46 -0.91
CA GLU A 137 -1.99 20.10 -1.29
C GLU A 137 -2.89 19.54 -2.39
N GLU A 138 -2.38 18.61 -3.21
CA GLU A 138 -3.21 17.84 -4.15
C GLU A 138 -4.29 17.04 -3.42
N PHE A 139 -5.39 16.74 -4.11
CA PHE A 139 -6.49 16.01 -3.49
C PHE A 139 -6.20 14.53 -3.25
N GLU A 140 -5.38 13.91 -4.11
CA GLU A 140 -5.00 12.50 -4.03
C GLU A 140 -6.20 11.58 -3.77
N LEU A 141 -6.09 10.67 -2.81
CA LEU A 141 -7.15 9.75 -2.38
C LEU A 141 -8.05 10.31 -1.27
N ARG A 142 -7.83 11.55 -0.83
CA ARG A 142 -8.57 12.13 0.29
C ARG A 142 -9.98 12.53 -0.16
N PRO A 143 -10.99 12.41 0.72
CA PRO A 143 -12.37 12.76 0.39
C PRO A 143 -12.51 14.25 0.06
N GLN A 144 -13.13 14.54 -1.07
CA GLN A 144 -13.37 15.89 -1.58
C GLN A 144 -14.83 16.27 -1.41
N VAL A 145 -15.06 17.57 -1.24
CA VAL A 145 -16.41 18.14 -1.16
C VAL A 145 -16.55 19.26 -2.18
N LEU A 146 -17.66 19.22 -2.92
CA LEU A 146 -18.12 20.25 -3.84
C LEU A 146 -19.19 21.08 -3.15
N LEU A 147 -19.02 22.39 -3.16
CA LEU A 147 -20.00 23.33 -2.64
C LEU A 147 -21.02 23.72 -3.71
N SER A 148 -22.22 24.16 -3.31
CA SER A 148 -23.22 24.74 -4.22
C SER A 148 -22.71 25.97 -4.98
N CYS A 149 -21.65 26.63 -4.49
CA CYS A 149 -20.95 27.71 -5.17
C CYS A 149 -19.85 27.23 -6.14
N SER A 150 -19.88 25.95 -6.54
CA SER A 150 -18.94 25.26 -7.44
C SER A 150 -17.48 25.12 -7.00
N HIS A 151 -17.11 25.54 -5.78
CA HIS A 151 -15.74 25.36 -5.28
C HIS A 151 -15.52 23.99 -4.63
N VAL A 152 -14.29 23.47 -4.74
CA VAL A 152 -13.87 22.16 -4.23
C VAL A 152 -12.82 22.28 -3.13
N PHE A 153 -12.98 21.49 -2.06
CA PHE A 153 -12.04 21.42 -0.94
C PHE A 153 -11.89 19.98 -0.43
N HIS A 154 -10.85 19.70 0.38
CA HIS A 154 -10.85 18.47 1.18
C HIS A 154 -11.96 18.57 2.23
N ARG A 155 -12.64 17.46 2.49
CA ARG A 155 -13.67 17.38 3.54
C ARG A 155 -13.13 17.85 4.89
N ALA A 156 -11.94 17.39 5.26
CA ALA A 156 -11.29 17.75 6.52
C ALA A 156 -10.93 19.24 6.60
N CYS A 157 -10.41 19.82 5.50
CA CYS A 157 -10.05 21.24 5.47
C CYS A 157 -11.29 22.14 5.58
N LEU A 158 -12.37 21.82 4.86
CA LEU A 158 -13.62 22.57 4.98
C LEU A 158 -14.19 22.46 6.39
N GLN A 159 -14.22 21.27 6.97
CA GLN A 159 -14.73 21.05 8.32
C GLN A 159 -13.90 21.81 9.38
N ALA A 160 -12.57 21.85 9.23
CA ALA A 160 -11.71 22.64 10.10
C ALA A 160 -11.99 24.15 9.96
N PHE A 161 -12.20 24.64 8.75
CA PHE A 161 -12.55 26.04 8.49
C PHE A 161 -13.90 26.42 9.09
N GLU A 162 -14.92 25.58 8.93
CA GLU A 162 -16.26 25.80 9.53
C GLU A 162 -16.18 25.84 11.06
N LYS A 163 -15.39 24.94 11.67
CA LYS A 163 -15.16 24.93 13.13
C LYS A 163 -14.43 26.18 13.62
N PHE A 164 -13.45 26.67 12.86
CA PHE A 164 -12.69 27.86 13.23
C PHE A 164 -13.52 29.14 13.13
N THR A 165 -14.31 29.27 12.07
CA THR A 165 -15.11 30.48 11.82
C THR A 165 -16.47 30.46 12.52
N ASN A 166 -16.91 29.30 13.02
CA ASN A 166 -18.25 29.03 13.53
C ASN A 166 -19.38 29.45 12.55
N LYS A 167 -19.07 29.52 11.25
CA LYS A 167 -20.01 29.95 10.20
C LYS A 167 -19.81 29.11 8.93
N LYS A 168 -20.91 28.62 8.35
CA LYS A 168 -20.89 27.96 7.02
C LYS A 168 -20.75 28.99 5.91
N THR A 169 -19.52 29.40 5.63
CA THR A 169 -19.17 30.39 4.60
C THR A 169 -18.07 29.87 3.69
N CYS A 170 -18.20 30.05 2.38
CA CYS A 170 -17.21 29.53 1.44
C CYS A 170 -15.88 30.29 1.60
N PRO A 171 -14.72 29.61 1.77
CA PRO A 171 -13.43 30.28 1.90
C PRO A 171 -13.03 31.15 0.70
N LEU A 172 -13.53 30.83 -0.50
CA LEU A 172 -13.19 31.53 -1.74
C LEU A 172 -14.15 32.67 -2.05
N CYS A 173 -15.45 32.38 -2.17
CA CYS A 173 -16.45 33.37 -2.61
C CYS A 173 -17.30 33.97 -1.48
N ARG A 174 -17.06 33.57 -0.23
CA ARG A 174 -17.77 34.07 0.97
C ARG A 174 -19.29 33.92 0.92
N ARG A 175 -19.83 33.07 0.03
CA ARG A 175 -21.25 32.75 -0.02
C ARG A 175 -21.64 31.98 1.24
N ASN A 176 -22.68 32.46 1.92
CA ASN A 176 -23.24 31.85 3.13
C ASN A 176 -24.21 30.72 2.76
N GLN A 177 -24.43 29.79 3.69
CA GLN A 177 -25.48 28.75 3.60
C GLN A 177 -25.38 27.92 2.31
N TYR A 178 -24.19 27.46 1.97
CA TYR A 178 -24.01 26.52 0.86
C TYR A 178 -24.46 25.11 1.22
N GLN A 179 -24.74 24.31 0.20
CA GLN A 179 -24.88 22.86 0.34
C GLN A 179 -23.58 22.17 -0.08
N THR A 180 -23.35 20.98 0.46
CA THR A 180 -22.12 20.21 0.35
C THR A 180 -22.40 18.82 -0.22
N ARG A 181 -21.66 18.44 -1.26
CA ARG A 181 -21.71 17.10 -1.88
C ARG A 181 -20.33 16.48 -1.89
N VAL A 182 -20.21 15.23 -1.46
CA VAL A 182 -18.95 14.47 -1.56
C VAL A 182 -18.70 14.09 -3.02
N ILE A 183 -17.49 14.35 -3.50
CA ILE A 183 -17.04 13.99 -4.85
C ILE A 183 -15.74 13.17 -4.78
N HIS A 184 -15.46 12.42 -5.84
CA HIS A 184 -14.25 11.58 -5.95
C HIS A 184 -13.41 11.91 -7.20
N ASP A 185 -13.63 13.07 -7.82
CA ASP A 185 -13.00 13.45 -9.08
C ASP A 185 -11.47 13.55 -8.98
N GLY A 186 -10.92 14.19 -7.94
CA GLY A 186 -9.47 14.23 -7.73
C GLY A 186 -8.85 12.86 -7.46
N ALA A 187 -9.59 11.94 -6.82
CA ALA A 187 -9.13 10.56 -6.62
C ALA A 187 -9.06 9.79 -7.95
N ARG A 188 -10.05 9.99 -8.84
CA ARG A 188 -10.03 9.42 -10.19
C ARG A 188 -8.85 9.97 -11.00
N LEU A 189 -8.58 11.27 -10.95
CA LEU A 189 -7.44 11.89 -11.61
C LEU A 189 -6.10 11.37 -11.06
N PHE A 190 -5.99 11.24 -9.73
CA PHE A 190 -4.79 10.69 -9.10
C PHE A 190 -4.55 9.23 -9.48
N LYS A 191 -5.59 8.39 -9.46
CA LYS A 191 -5.51 6.99 -9.95
C LYS A 191 -5.02 6.94 -11.40
N ALA A 192 -5.52 7.82 -12.28
CA ALA A 192 -5.07 7.91 -13.67
C ALA A 192 -3.59 8.31 -13.78
N LYS A 193 -3.15 9.36 -13.05
CA LYS A 193 -1.72 9.76 -12.99
C LYS A 193 -0.83 8.58 -12.54
N CYS A 194 -1.22 7.88 -11.48
CA CYS A 194 -0.50 6.71 -10.97
C CYS A 194 -0.43 5.57 -12.00
N ALA A 195 -1.55 5.26 -12.67
CA ALA A 195 -1.59 4.26 -13.72
C ALA A 195 -0.63 4.59 -14.85
N THR A 196 -0.60 5.85 -15.33
CA THR A 196 0.32 6.30 -16.37
C THR A 196 1.79 6.12 -15.94
N ARG A 197 2.14 6.45 -14.70
CA ARG A 197 3.50 6.27 -14.17
C ARG A 197 3.92 4.80 -14.14
N ILE A 198 3.05 3.93 -13.63
CA ILE A 198 3.30 2.48 -13.56
C ILE A 198 3.48 1.92 -14.97
N GLN A 199 2.57 2.26 -15.88
CA GLN A 199 2.65 1.80 -17.27
C GLN A 199 3.91 2.31 -17.98
N ALA A 200 4.30 3.57 -17.78
CA ALA A 200 5.53 4.12 -18.36
C ALA A 200 6.78 3.40 -17.83
N CYS A 201 6.84 3.14 -16.52
CA CYS A 201 7.92 2.38 -15.91
C CYS A 201 8.01 0.96 -16.48
N TRP A 202 6.86 0.27 -16.59
CA TRP A 202 6.78 -1.08 -17.15
C TRP A 202 7.20 -1.11 -18.62
N ARG A 203 6.65 -0.24 -19.46
CA ARG A 203 7.03 -0.12 -20.88
C ARG A 203 8.54 0.11 -21.01
N GLY A 204 9.10 1.01 -20.19
CA GLY A 204 10.55 1.25 -20.15
C GLY A 204 11.36 0.04 -19.69
N HIS A 205 10.87 -0.71 -18.70
CA HIS A 205 11.52 -1.95 -18.24
C HIS A 205 11.57 -3.01 -19.34
N VAL A 206 10.44 -3.24 -20.02
CA VAL A 206 10.35 -4.20 -21.13
C VAL A 206 11.36 -3.86 -22.24
N VAL A 207 11.39 -2.59 -22.68
CA VAL A 207 12.32 -2.14 -23.72
C VAL A 207 13.78 -2.27 -23.26
N ARG A 208 14.11 -1.89 -22.02
CA ARG A 208 15.48 -2.03 -21.49
C ARG A 208 15.92 -3.49 -21.37
N LYS A 209 15.02 -4.39 -21.00
CA LYS A 209 15.29 -5.83 -20.95
C LYS A 209 15.60 -6.35 -22.36
N TRP A 210 14.71 -6.09 -23.32
CA TRP A 210 14.91 -6.47 -24.72
C TRP A 210 16.20 -5.88 -25.32
N TYR A 211 16.45 -4.59 -25.08
CA TYR A 211 17.65 -3.92 -25.60
C TYR A 211 18.94 -4.45 -24.98
N ARG A 212 18.92 -4.87 -23.71
CA ARG A 212 20.06 -5.54 -23.06
C ARG A 212 20.37 -6.88 -23.73
N ASP A 213 19.34 -7.66 -24.02
CA ASP A 213 19.50 -8.94 -24.72
C ASP A 213 20.02 -8.73 -26.15
N LEU A 214 19.49 -7.73 -26.86
CA LEU A 214 19.99 -7.33 -28.18
C LEU A 214 21.46 -6.93 -28.17
N ARG A 215 21.89 -6.15 -27.16
CA ARG A 215 23.30 -5.75 -26.98
C ARG A 215 24.24 -6.90 -26.66
N ARG A 216 23.72 -8.02 -26.14
CA ARG A 216 24.52 -9.22 -25.87
C ARG A 216 24.71 -10.08 -27.12
N THR A 217 23.80 -10.01 -28.07
CA THR A 217 23.80 -10.87 -29.27
C THR A 217 24.33 -10.18 -30.51
N LEU A 218 24.03 -8.89 -30.70
CA LEU A 218 24.42 -8.16 -31.90
C LEU A 218 25.65 -7.27 -31.67
N PRO A 219 26.67 -7.34 -32.55
CA PRO A 219 27.82 -6.46 -32.46
C PRO A 219 27.41 -5.01 -32.79
N PRO A 220 27.87 -4.02 -32.00
CA PRO A 220 27.65 -2.59 -32.29
C PRO A 220 28.26 -2.14 -33.62
N THR A 221 27.67 -1.12 -34.25
CA THR A 221 28.17 -0.53 -35.51
C THR A 221 29.47 0.27 -35.28
N ASP A 222 29.57 0.97 -34.15
CA ASP A 222 30.75 1.78 -33.83
C ASP A 222 32.01 0.92 -33.62
N ALA A 223 33.10 1.25 -34.31
CA ALA A 223 34.33 0.46 -34.29
C ALA A 223 34.90 0.23 -32.88
N LYS A 224 34.87 1.24 -32.00
CA LYS A 224 35.37 1.15 -30.62
C LYS A 224 34.51 0.24 -29.74
N LEU A 225 33.18 0.35 -29.85
CA LEU A 225 32.24 -0.48 -29.09
C LEU A 225 32.24 -1.92 -29.62
N ARG A 226 32.38 -2.10 -30.92
CA ARG A 226 32.53 -3.41 -31.56
C ARG A 226 33.77 -4.16 -31.07
N ARG A 227 34.91 -3.47 -30.93
CA ARG A 227 36.13 -4.07 -30.36
C ARG A 227 35.90 -4.58 -28.95
N LYS A 228 35.31 -3.75 -28.08
CA LYS A 228 34.97 -4.15 -26.69
C LYS A 228 34.00 -5.32 -26.64
N PHE A 229 32.96 -5.31 -27.49
CA PHE A 229 32.00 -6.41 -27.59
C PHE A 229 32.69 -7.75 -27.91
N PHE A 230 33.57 -7.76 -28.91
CA PHE A 230 34.30 -8.99 -29.28
C PHE A 230 35.34 -9.39 -28.24
N GLU A 231 35.99 -8.43 -27.58
CA GLU A 231 36.92 -8.69 -26.47
C GLU A 231 36.20 -9.40 -25.32
N GLU A 232 35.07 -8.86 -24.85
CA GLU A 232 34.23 -9.49 -23.82
C GLU A 232 33.77 -10.89 -24.25
N LYS A 233 33.30 -11.04 -25.50
CA LYS A 233 32.88 -12.35 -26.03
C LYS A 233 34.02 -13.36 -26.11
N PHE A 234 35.22 -12.92 -26.50
CA PHE A 234 36.39 -13.78 -26.53
C PHE A 234 36.76 -14.23 -25.11
N THR A 235 36.78 -13.32 -24.14
CA THR A 235 37.03 -13.69 -22.74
C THR A 235 36.00 -14.68 -22.19
N GLU A 236 34.71 -14.52 -22.53
CA GLU A 236 33.65 -15.46 -22.15
C GLU A 236 33.91 -16.86 -22.72
N ILE A 237 34.31 -16.96 -23.99
CA ILE A 237 34.64 -18.23 -24.65
C ILE A 237 35.92 -18.83 -24.05
N SER A 238 36.98 -18.05 -23.89
CA SER A 238 38.24 -18.50 -23.29
C SER A 238 38.02 -19.01 -21.87
N HIS A 239 37.25 -18.30 -21.05
CA HIS A 239 36.91 -18.75 -19.70
C HIS A 239 36.10 -20.06 -19.74
N ARG A 240 35.09 -20.17 -20.60
CA ARG A 240 34.33 -21.42 -20.76
C ARG A 240 35.20 -22.58 -21.20
N LEU A 241 36.17 -22.33 -22.09
CA LEU A 241 37.12 -23.32 -22.56
C LEU A 241 38.07 -23.74 -21.42
N LEU A 242 38.64 -22.79 -20.70
CA LEU A 242 39.49 -23.06 -19.53
C LEU A 242 38.75 -23.86 -18.47
N CYS A 243 37.50 -23.50 -18.15
CA CYS A 243 36.67 -24.28 -17.22
C CYS A 243 36.27 -25.66 -17.75
N SER A 244 36.29 -25.88 -19.07
CA SER A 244 36.04 -27.21 -19.64
C SER A 244 37.26 -28.12 -19.56
N TYR A 245 38.46 -27.55 -19.45
CA TYR A 245 39.65 -28.31 -19.14
C TYR A 245 39.69 -28.59 -17.65
N HIS A 246 39.45 -29.85 -17.29
CA HIS A 246 39.53 -30.34 -15.92
C HIS A 246 41.00 -30.56 -15.53
N THR A 247 41.75 -29.47 -15.34
CA THR A 247 43.05 -29.57 -14.67
C THR A 247 42.79 -29.48 -13.17
N ASP A 248 42.45 -30.61 -12.55
CA ASP A 248 42.25 -30.69 -11.09
C ASP A 248 43.62 -30.70 -10.39
N ILE A 249 44.33 -29.59 -10.56
CA ILE A 249 45.64 -29.37 -9.94
C ILE A 249 45.48 -29.36 -8.41
N ASP A 250 44.32 -28.91 -7.94
CA ASP A 250 43.97 -28.90 -6.52
C ASP A 250 43.81 -30.33 -5.96
N GLU A 251 43.23 -31.27 -6.73
CA GLU A 251 43.18 -32.69 -6.36
C GLU A 251 44.58 -33.30 -6.30
N LEU A 252 45.43 -33.03 -7.31
CA LEU A 252 46.83 -33.49 -7.31
C LEU A 252 47.62 -32.95 -6.10
N PHE A 253 47.46 -31.67 -5.76
CA PHE A 253 48.12 -31.10 -4.59
C PHE A 253 47.59 -31.68 -3.28
N ALA A 254 46.28 -31.94 -3.19
CA ALA A 254 45.70 -32.62 -2.04
C ALA A 254 46.25 -34.05 -1.87
N GLU A 255 46.47 -34.78 -2.96
CA GLU A 255 47.10 -36.11 -2.94
C GLU A 255 48.56 -36.04 -2.47
N ILE A 256 49.34 -35.07 -2.95
CA ILE A 256 50.73 -34.86 -2.53
C ILE A 256 50.80 -34.55 -1.03
N ASP A 257 49.96 -33.63 -0.55
CA ASP A 257 49.89 -33.27 0.86
C ASP A 257 49.47 -34.46 1.72
N HIS A 258 48.52 -35.27 1.24
CA HIS A 258 48.13 -36.51 1.90
C HIS A 258 49.29 -37.51 2.01
N CYS A 259 50.03 -37.73 0.91
CA CYS A 259 51.22 -38.58 0.90
C CYS A 259 52.28 -38.07 1.87
N LEU A 260 52.53 -36.76 1.91
CA LEU A 260 53.49 -36.17 2.84
C LEU A 260 53.06 -36.31 4.30
N ALA A 261 51.76 -36.14 4.60
CA ALA A 261 51.22 -36.32 5.94
C ALA A 261 51.38 -37.78 6.43
N VAL A 262 51.10 -38.75 5.57
CA VAL A 262 51.30 -40.17 5.88
C VAL A 262 52.79 -40.46 6.15
N ASN A 263 53.69 -40.00 5.30
CA ASN A 263 55.13 -40.20 5.49
C ASN A 263 55.63 -39.56 6.80
N ARG A 264 55.19 -38.34 7.12
CA ARG A 264 55.52 -37.68 8.38
C ARG A 264 55.00 -38.45 9.59
N SER A 265 53.78 -38.99 9.51
CA SER A 265 53.20 -39.82 10.57
C SER A 265 54.01 -41.11 10.81
N VAL A 266 54.41 -41.81 9.73
CA VAL A 266 55.27 -43.00 9.84
C VAL A 266 56.63 -42.67 10.46
N LEU A 267 57.25 -41.56 10.03
CA LEU A 267 58.52 -41.09 10.62
C LEU A 267 58.36 -40.71 12.09
N GLN A 268 57.24 -40.09 12.47
CA GLN A 268 56.95 -39.76 13.86
C GLN A 268 56.73 -41.03 14.70
N GLN A 269 56.00 -42.03 14.18
CA GLN A 269 55.82 -43.32 14.85
C GLN A 269 57.13 -44.09 15.00
N LEU A 270 58.01 -44.05 14.00
CA LEU A 270 59.36 -44.63 14.11
C LEU A 270 60.22 -43.83 15.10
N GLY A 271 60.08 -42.50 15.09
CA GLY A 271 60.65 -41.60 16.08
C GLY A 271 60.22 -42.00 17.50
N ASP A 272 58.93 -42.16 17.76
CA ASP A 272 58.40 -42.54 19.07
C ASP A 272 58.76 -43.97 19.48
N ARG A 273 58.87 -44.91 18.52
CA ARG A 273 59.29 -46.29 18.78
C ARG A 273 60.79 -46.45 19.02
N CYS A 274 61.61 -45.61 18.40
CA CYS A 274 63.08 -45.66 18.51
C CYS A 274 63.66 -44.60 19.45
N SER A 275 62.89 -43.59 19.83
CA SER A 275 63.29 -42.57 20.80
C SER A 275 62.89 -43.01 22.20
N HIS A 276 63.56 -44.03 22.71
CA HIS A 276 63.86 -43.97 24.14
C HIS A 276 64.73 -42.73 24.34
N THR A 277 64.15 -41.66 24.87
CA THR A 277 64.92 -40.52 25.36
C THR A 277 65.83 -41.06 26.45
N LEU A 278 67.11 -41.21 26.13
CA LEU A 278 68.12 -41.66 27.09
C LEU A 278 68.06 -40.73 28.30
N THR A 279 67.75 -41.30 29.46
CA THR A 279 67.67 -40.53 30.71
C THR A 279 69.08 -40.13 31.15
N ASP A 280 69.20 -39.12 32.01
CA ASP A 280 70.51 -38.71 32.55
C ASP A 280 71.25 -39.87 33.24
N ASP A 281 70.52 -40.83 33.84
CA ASP A 281 71.09 -42.03 34.43
C ASP A 281 71.61 -43.02 33.37
N ASP A 282 70.92 -43.14 32.22
CA ASP A 282 71.41 -43.93 31.08
C ASP A 282 72.67 -43.30 30.48
N TRP A 283 72.70 -41.97 30.35
CA TRP A 283 73.90 -41.23 29.93
C TRP A 283 75.06 -41.39 30.92
N ARG A 284 74.80 -41.39 32.23
CA ARG A 284 75.82 -41.68 33.25
C ARG A 284 76.35 -43.11 33.15
N ARG A 285 75.49 -44.10 32.88
CA ARG A 285 75.90 -45.49 32.65
C ARG A 285 76.74 -45.63 31.38
N ILE A 286 76.33 -45.00 30.29
CA ILE A 286 77.08 -44.96 29.03
C ILE A 286 78.43 -44.27 29.23
N GLN A 287 78.48 -43.17 29.99
CA GLN A 287 79.71 -42.45 30.34
C GLN A 287 80.65 -43.31 31.18
N ALA A 288 80.15 -43.99 32.22
CA ALA A 288 80.93 -44.92 33.03
C ALA A 288 81.46 -46.08 32.19
N GLN A 289 80.64 -46.63 31.29
CA GLN A 289 81.03 -47.70 30.37
C GLN A 289 82.08 -47.21 29.34
N ALA A 290 82.00 -45.96 28.89
CA ALA A 290 83.00 -45.34 28.01
C ALA A 290 84.34 -45.11 28.72
N GLN A 291 84.31 -44.67 29.99
CA GLN A 291 85.53 -44.52 30.81
C GLN A 291 86.20 -45.87 31.10
N HIS A 292 85.41 -46.93 31.32
CA HIS A 292 85.93 -48.30 31.51
C HIS A 292 86.56 -48.89 30.24
N ARG A 293 86.19 -48.40 29.06
CA ARG A 293 86.76 -48.87 27.78
C ARG A 293 88.17 -48.30 27.53
N GLU A 294 88.71 -47.47 28.43
CA GLU A 294 90.07 -46.89 28.38
C GLU A 294 90.47 -46.39 26.98
N ALA A 295 89.53 -45.80 26.23
CA ALA A 295 89.82 -45.18 24.95
C ALA A 295 90.56 -43.87 25.23
N ARG A 296 91.90 -43.95 25.26
CA ARG A 296 92.78 -42.81 25.55
C ARG A 296 92.89 -41.85 24.38
N GLU A 297 92.28 -42.15 23.23
CA GLU A 297 92.35 -41.37 22.00
C GLU A 297 90.97 -41.31 21.32
N CYS A 298 90.66 -40.19 20.66
CA CYS A 298 89.43 -40.01 19.89
C CYS A 298 89.45 -40.92 18.65
N PRO A 299 88.48 -41.83 18.44
CA PRO A 299 88.49 -42.75 17.30
C PRO A 299 88.24 -42.09 15.94
N ILE A 300 87.89 -40.80 15.91
CA ILE A 300 87.66 -40.05 14.66
C ILE A 300 88.91 -39.25 14.25
N CYS A 301 89.62 -38.63 15.21
CA CYS A 301 90.78 -37.76 14.94
C CYS A 301 92.08 -38.19 15.63
N LEU A 302 92.09 -39.33 16.31
CA LEU A 302 93.24 -39.99 16.95
C LEU A 302 93.97 -39.12 18.00
N THR A 303 93.31 -38.11 18.55
CA THR A 303 93.90 -37.18 19.54
C THR A 303 93.65 -37.69 20.97
N PRO A 304 94.63 -37.63 21.90
CA PRO A 304 94.48 -38.17 23.25
C PRO A 304 93.43 -37.44 24.11
N LEU A 305 92.59 -38.21 24.81
CA LEU A 305 91.49 -37.77 25.67
C LEU A 305 91.96 -37.80 27.14
N SER A 306 92.50 -36.69 27.65
CA SER A 306 93.03 -36.60 29.02
C SER A 306 91.94 -36.73 30.11
N LEU A 307 92.16 -37.63 31.09
CA LEU A 307 91.36 -37.71 32.32
C LEU A 307 91.90 -36.74 33.40
N GLY A 308 91.10 -35.78 33.85
CA GLY A 308 91.29 -35.09 35.13
C GLY A 308 91.13 -33.56 35.05
N GLY A 309 90.03 -33.04 35.59
CA GLY A 309 89.72 -31.61 35.64
C GLY A 309 90.40 -30.86 36.79
N GLY A 310 90.50 -29.54 36.62
CA GLY A 310 90.82 -28.58 37.68
C GLY A 310 90.24 -27.22 37.31
N ALA A 311 89.26 -26.74 38.09
CA ALA A 311 89.09 -25.31 38.26
C ALA A 311 90.15 -24.84 39.27
N ALA A 312 90.68 -23.63 39.06
CA ALA A 312 91.71 -22.93 39.84
C ALA A 312 93.17 -23.11 39.38
N GLU A 313 93.79 -21.93 39.25
CA GLU A 313 95.18 -21.50 38.98
C GLU A 313 95.86 -21.89 37.66
#